data_AF-A0A6P0LMN5-F1
#
_entry.id   AF-A0A6P0LMN5-F1
#
_cell.length_a   1.000
_cell.length_b   1.000
_cell.length_c   1.000
_cell.angle_alpha   90.00
_cell.angle_beta   90.00
_cell.angle_gamma   90.00
#
_symmetry.space_group_name_H-M   'P 1'
#
loop_
_entity.id
_entity.type
_entity.pdbx_description
1 polymer ?
#
loop_
_entity_poly.entity_id
_entity_poly.type
_entity_poly.pdbx_seq_one_letter_code
_entity_poly.pdbx_strand_id
1 'polypeptide(L)' 'MTVSFQELGLSQERAQQLEKLGFTEPTNIQQQAIPHLL' A
#
# COMPACT_ATOMS: atom_id res chain seq x y z
N MET A 1 -14.47 2.30 2.88
CA MET A 1 -13.47 1.26 3.19
C MET A 1 -12.16 1.78 2.62
N THR A 2 -11.20 2.10 3.47
CA THR A 2 -9.89 2.63 3.07
C THR A 2 -9.05 1.45 2.57
N VAL A 3 -8.59 1.50 1.31
CA VAL A 3 -7.80 0.43 0.71
C VAL A 3 -6.45 0.39 1.42
N SER A 4 -6.03 -0.76 1.94
CA SER A 4 -4.73 -0.91 2.60
C SER A 4 -3.63 -1.30 1.61
N PHE A 5 -2.38 -0.97 1.91
CA PHE A 5 -1.23 -1.40 1.08
C PHE A 5 -1.18 -2.92 0.88
N GLN A 6 -1.60 -3.71 1.87
CA GLN A 6 -1.71 -5.16 1.76
C GLN A 6 -2.73 -5.61 0.70
N GLU A 7 -3.83 -4.89 0.55
CA GLU A 7 -4.87 -5.19 -0.46
C GLU A 7 -4.39 -4.85 -1.88
N LEU A 8 -3.40 -3.97 -2.01
CA LEU A 8 -2.74 -3.66 -3.28
C LEU A 8 -1.69 -4.70 -3.70
N GLY A 9 -1.53 -5.79 -2.93
CA GLY A 9 -0.58 -6.87 -3.23
C GLY A 9 0.78 -6.74 -2.54
N LEU A 10 0.96 -5.77 -1.64
CA LEU A 10 2.18 -5.69 -0.83
C LEU A 10 2.17 -6.74 0.28
N SER A 11 3.32 -7.37 0.52
CA SER A 11 3.50 -8.24 1.67
C SER A 11 3.36 -7.45 2.98
N GLN A 12 2.97 -8.15 4.06
CA GLN A 12 2.79 -7.54 5.37
C GLN A 12 4.04 -6.80 5.86
N GLU A 13 5.23 -7.34 5.60
CA GLU A 13 6.50 -6.69 5.97
C GLU A 13 6.66 -5.31 5.31
N ARG A 14 6.33 -5.19 4.01
CA ARG A 14 6.40 -3.93 3.26
C ARG A 14 5.33 -2.94 3.75
N ALA A 15 4.12 -3.42 4.01
CA ALA A 15 3.05 -2.59 4.57
C ALA A 15 3.45 -2.02 5.94
N GLN A 16 4.02 -2.83 6.83
CA GLN A 16 4.51 -2.37 8.13
C GLN A 16 5.66 -1.37 8.02
N GLN A 17 6.54 -1.51 7.02
CA GLN A 17 7.58 -0.51 6.77
C GLN A 17 6.97 0.83 6.32
N LEU A 18 5.95 0.80 5.45
CA LEU A 18 5.24 2.00 5.02
C LEU A 18 4.56 2.71 6.21
N GLU A 19 3.92 1.96 7.11
CA GLU A 19 3.33 2.52 8.32
C GLU A 19 4.38 3.18 9.24
N LYS A 20 5.55 2.56 9.42
CA LYS A 20 6.67 3.15 10.19
C LYS A 20 7.20 4.45 9.58
N LEU A 21 7.06 4.62 8.27
CA LEU A 21 7.40 5.84 7.55
C LEU A 21 6.28 6.89 7.59
N GLY A 22 5.12 6.57 8.18
CA GLY A 22 3.94 7.44 8.26
C GLY A 22 2.99 7.31 7.07
N PHE A 23 3.19 6.33 6.18
CA PHE A 23 2.26 6.02 5.10
C PHE A 23 1.24 4.99 5.60
N THR A 24 0.09 5.46 6.05
CA THR A 24 -1.01 4.62 6.53
C THR A 24 -2.00 4.26 5.43
N GLU A 25 -2.09 5.08 4.38
CA GLU A 25 -3.05 4.91 3.30
C GLU A 25 -2.38 5.13 1.92
N PRO A 26 -2.66 4.28 0.93
CA PRO A 26 -2.23 4.49 -0.43
C PRO A 26 -2.99 5.65 -1.07
N THR A 27 -2.25 6.52 -1.73
CA THR A 27 -2.81 7.59 -2.57
C THR A 27 -3.56 7.01 -3.78
N ASN A 28 -4.42 7.81 -4.41
CA ASN A 28 -5.18 7.37 -5.59
C ASN A 28 -4.29 6.78 -6.70
N ILE A 29 -3.15 7.41 -6.99
CA ILE A 29 -2.21 6.91 -8.00
C ILE A 29 -1.57 5.58 -7.57
N GLN A 30 -1.29 5.40 -6.28
CA GLN A 30 -0.73 4.15 -5.75
C GLN A 30 -1.76 3.01 -5.81
N GLN A 31 -3.03 3.28 -5.51
CA GLN A 31 -4.10 2.29 -5.66
C GLN A 31 -4.24 1.81 -7.10
N GLN A 32 -4.05 2.70 -8.07
CA GLN A 32 -4.13 2.37 -9.49
C GLN A 32 -2.84 1.79 -10.07
N ALA A 33 -1.67 2.08 -9.50
CA ALA A 33 -0.38 1.67 -10.07
C ALA A 33 0.24 0.45 -9.38
N ILE A 34 0.18 0.36 -8.04
CA ILE A 34 0.84 -0.72 -7.28
C ILE A 34 0.40 -2.11 -7.74
N PRO A 35 -0.91 -2.40 -7.97
CA PRO A 35 -1.34 -3.72 -8.44
C PRO A 35 -0.81 -4.11 -9.82
N HIS A 36 -0.35 -3.14 -10.63
CA HIS A 36 0.18 -3.38 -11.97
C HIS A 36 1.72 -3.43 -12.02
N LEU A 37 2.39 -3.04 -10.93
CA LEU A 37 3.86 -2.99 -10.83
C LEU A 37 4.45 -4.19 -10.07
N LEU A 38 3.62 -4.93 -9.35
CA LEU A 38 3.97 -6.11 -8.54
C LEU A 38 3.62 -7.40 -9.28
#